data_AF-A0AAV9CXQ2-F1
#
_entry.id   AF-A0AAV9CXQ2-F1
#
_cell.length_a   1.000
_cell.length_b   1.000
_cell.length_c   1.000
_cell.angle_alpha   90.00
_cell.angle_beta   90.00
_cell.angle_gamma   90.00
#
_symmetry.space_group_name_H-M   'P 1'
#
loop_
_entity.id
_entity.type
_entity.pdbx_description
1 polymer ?
#
loop_
_entity_poly.entity_id
_entity_poly.type
_entity_poly.pdbx_seq_one_letter_code
_entity_poly.pdbx_strand_id
1 'polypeptide(L)'
;MAPVTMMPRKTRSGGLAKAAGPTRRAFVTFLAGDGDYVKGVVGLVKGLRKVKSAYPLVVAVLPDVPEEHRRLLRSQGCIVRQIEPVYPPENQTRFAMAYYVINYSKLRIWNFVEFDKMVYLDADIQVYDNMDELFDLPDGGFYAVMDCFCEKTWSHTLQVTPPTPFAEQDIYKPIPLVYNLVLAMLWRHPENVDLDKVKVVHYCAAGSKPWRYTGKEENMEREDIKMLVKKWWDVYNDESLDYKGPVVGGDEDAERLKQPLLAALSEAGTVHFITAPSAA
;
A
#
# COMPACT_ATOMS: atom_id res chain seq x y z
N MET A 1 -36.94 33.80 -46.00
CA MET A 1 -35.60 33.23 -46.18
C MET A 1 -34.58 34.27 -45.73
N ALA A 2 -33.85 33.98 -44.65
CA ALA A 2 -32.65 34.70 -44.22
C ALA A 2 -31.52 33.66 -44.11
N PRO A 3 -30.26 33.98 -44.47
CA PRO A 3 -29.22 32.97 -44.62
C PRO A 3 -28.59 32.61 -43.27
N VAL A 4 -28.25 31.33 -43.12
CA VAL A 4 -27.52 30.76 -41.99
C VAL A 4 -26.02 31.10 -42.15
N THR A 5 -25.47 31.86 -41.21
CA THR A 5 -24.04 32.16 -41.14
C THR A 5 -23.28 30.95 -40.58
N MET A 6 -22.42 30.32 -41.38
CA MET A 6 -21.48 29.29 -40.92
C MET A 6 -20.34 29.92 -40.10
N MET A 7 -20.18 29.48 -38.85
CA MET A 7 -18.99 29.78 -38.03
C MET A 7 -17.83 28.84 -38.39
N PRO A 8 -16.57 29.31 -38.37
CA PRO A 8 -15.42 28.49 -38.76
C PRO A 8 -15.11 27.42 -37.71
N ARG A 9 -14.78 26.21 -38.16
CA ARG A 9 -14.27 25.12 -37.33
C ARG A 9 -12.97 25.55 -36.64
N LYS A 10 -12.99 25.62 -35.31
CA LYS A 10 -11.75 25.65 -34.51
C LYS A 10 -10.99 24.35 -34.75
N THR A 11 -9.83 24.46 -35.40
CA THR A 11 -8.81 23.42 -35.42
C THR A 11 -8.39 23.13 -33.99
N ARG A 12 -8.64 21.90 -33.50
CA ARG A 12 -8.03 21.41 -32.27
C ARG A 12 -6.53 21.35 -32.50
N SER A 13 -5.80 22.26 -31.88
CA SER A 13 -4.35 22.11 -31.68
C SER A 13 -4.14 20.78 -30.96
N GLY A 14 -3.55 19.81 -31.65
CA GLY A 14 -3.13 18.56 -31.07
C GLY A 14 -2.13 18.85 -29.95
N GLY A 15 -2.59 18.71 -28.70
CA GLY A 15 -1.68 18.60 -27.57
C GLY A 15 -0.82 17.37 -27.81
N LEU A 16 0.49 17.57 -27.93
CA LEU A 16 1.46 16.49 -27.94
C LEU A 16 1.20 15.63 -26.70
N ALA A 17 0.71 14.41 -26.92
CA ALA A 17 0.69 13.39 -25.89
C ALA A 17 2.14 13.21 -25.42
N LYS A 18 2.39 13.58 -24.16
CA LYS A 18 3.66 13.31 -23.51
C LYS A 18 3.89 11.80 -23.59
N ALA A 19 4.95 11.37 -24.26
CA ALA A 19 5.32 9.96 -24.28
C ALA A 19 5.45 9.49 -22.82
N ALA A 20 4.59 8.56 -22.42
CA ALA A 20 4.61 8.01 -21.08
C ALA A 20 5.94 7.25 -20.89
N GLY A 21 6.77 7.72 -19.96
CA GLY A 21 7.87 6.90 -19.46
C GLY A 21 7.34 5.61 -18.81
N PRO A 22 8.21 4.66 -18.46
CA PRO A 22 7.78 3.45 -17.75
C PRO A 22 7.02 3.85 -16.47
N THR A 23 5.78 3.36 -16.33
CA THR A 23 4.93 3.68 -15.18
C THR A 23 5.57 3.14 -13.91
N ARG A 24 5.78 4.01 -12.92
CA ARG A 24 6.38 3.66 -11.63
C ARG A 24 5.27 3.27 -10.67
N ARG A 25 5.19 1.98 -10.34
CA ARG A 25 4.15 1.38 -9.48
C ARG A 25 4.82 0.65 -8.32
N ALA A 26 4.23 0.73 -7.13
CA ALA A 26 4.77 0.05 -5.95
C ALA A 26 3.69 -0.32 -4.95
N PHE A 27 3.92 -1.41 -4.21
CA PHE A 27 3.28 -1.61 -2.93
C PHE A 27 3.95 -0.71 -1.90
N VAL A 28 3.16 -0.17 -0.97
CA VAL A 28 3.68 0.68 0.10
C VAL A 28 3.18 0.19 1.45
N THR A 29 4.05 0.15 2.44
CA THR A 29 3.69 -0.08 3.83
C THR A 29 4.36 0.96 4.73
N PHE A 30 4.00 0.96 6.00
CA PHE A 30 4.48 1.95 6.98
C PHE A 30 4.94 1.27 8.26
N LEU A 31 6.07 1.72 8.80
CA LEU A 31 6.65 1.23 10.05
C LEU A 31 7.07 2.41 10.94
N ALA A 32 6.76 2.32 12.22
CA ALA A 32 7.11 3.29 13.25
C ALA A 32 7.57 2.56 14.53
N GLY A 33 8.45 3.19 15.29
CA GLY A 33 8.96 2.68 16.56
C GLY A 33 9.93 1.51 16.43
N ASP A 34 10.33 0.99 17.60
CA ASP A 34 11.30 -0.09 17.81
C ASP A 34 10.65 -1.46 18.08
N GLY A 35 9.34 -1.56 17.89
CA GLY A 35 8.58 -2.78 18.14
C GLY A 35 8.75 -3.88 17.09
N ASP A 36 8.08 -4.99 17.30
CA ASP A 36 8.17 -6.20 16.47
C ASP A 36 7.38 -6.17 15.14
N TYR A 37 6.75 -5.05 14.78
CA TYR A 37 6.04 -4.91 13.50
C TYR A 37 6.96 -5.05 12.28
N VAL A 38 8.28 -4.93 12.46
CA VAL A 38 9.26 -5.28 11.42
C VAL A 38 9.08 -6.73 10.94
N LYS A 39 8.68 -7.67 11.83
CA LYS A 39 8.37 -9.05 11.45
C LYS A 39 7.20 -9.12 10.47
N GLY A 40 6.20 -8.27 10.69
CA GLY A 40 5.06 -8.12 9.80
C GLY A 40 5.48 -7.67 8.39
N VAL A 41 6.33 -6.65 8.30
CA VAL A 41 6.86 -6.16 7.02
C VAL A 41 7.71 -7.23 6.30
N VAL A 42 8.50 -8.01 7.05
CA VAL A 42 9.26 -9.14 6.49
C VAL A 42 8.31 -10.24 5.96
N GLY A 43 7.27 -10.58 6.70
CA GLY A 43 6.23 -11.51 6.23
C GLY A 43 5.53 -11.01 4.96
N LEU A 44 5.23 -9.71 4.90
CA LEU A 44 4.60 -9.05 3.77
C LEU A 44 5.46 -9.11 2.50
N VAL A 45 6.74 -8.71 2.56
CA VAL A 45 7.64 -8.75 1.38
C VAL A 45 7.88 -10.20 0.92
N LYS A 46 7.99 -11.15 1.84
CA LYS A 46 8.04 -12.59 1.50
C LYS A 46 6.74 -13.05 0.84
N GLY A 47 5.59 -12.59 1.31
CA GLY A 47 4.28 -12.86 0.70
C GLY A 47 4.20 -12.38 -0.74
N LEU A 48 4.54 -11.12 -1.00
CA LEU A 48 4.61 -10.55 -2.35
C LEU A 48 5.54 -11.35 -3.27
N ARG A 49 6.69 -11.78 -2.75
CA ARG A 49 7.65 -12.61 -3.50
C ARG A 49 7.11 -14.00 -3.80
N LYS A 50 6.42 -14.63 -2.83
CA LYS A 50 5.81 -15.96 -2.99
C LYS A 50 4.78 -15.97 -4.12
N VAL A 51 3.97 -14.92 -4.21
CA VAL A 51 2.97 -14.74 -5.27
C VAL A 51 3.55 -14.12 -6.54
N LYS A 52 4.88 -13.97 -6.60
CA LYS A 52 5.64 -13.47 -7.75
C LYS A 52 5.15 -12.11 -8.25
N SER A 53 4.83 -11.20 -7.31
CA SER A 53 4.50 -9.83 -7.68
C SER A 53 5.65 -9.19 -8.46
N ALA A 54 5.30 -8.45 -9.51
CA ALA A 54 6.25 -7.71 -10.33
C ALA A 54 6.71 -6.39 -9.69
N TYR A 55 6.03 -5.93 -8.63
CA TYR A 55 6.22 -4.59 -8.07
C TYR A 55 6.99 -4.62 -6.75
N PRO A 56 7.84 -3.62 -6.48
CA PRO A 56 8.60 -3.55 -5.25
C PRO A 56 7.70 -3.19 -4.05
N LEU A 57 8.22 -3.46 -2.84
CA LEU A 57 7.67 -2.94 -1.59
C LEU A 57 8.50 -1.75 -1.12
N VAL A 58 7.85 -0.59 -1.02
CA VAL A 58 8.37 0.61 -0.37
C VAL A 58 7.91 0.62 1.09
N VAL A 59 8.84 0.85 2.01
CA VAL A 59 8.54 0.94 3.45
C VAL A 59 8.79 2.38 3.89
N ALA A 60 7.71 3.12 4.13
CA ALA A 60 7.78 4.42 4.77
C ALA A 60 8.13 4.22 6.26
N VAL A 61 9.23 4.82 6.73
CA VAL A 61 9.69 4.70 8.12
C VAL A 61 9.73 6.06 8.81
N LEU A 62 9.34 6.10 10.07
CA LEU A 62 9.60 7.26 10.93
C LEU A 62 11.05 7.27 11.44
N PRO A 63 11.60 8.43 11.85
CA PRO A 63 12.95 8.54 12.41
C PRO A 63 13.23 7.64 13.61
N ASP A 64 12.20 7.24 14.35
CA ASP A 64 12.27 6.38 15.54
C ASP A 64 12.49 4.89 15.23
N VAL A 65 12.35 4.46 13.96
CA VAL A 65 12.64 3.08 13.56
C VAL A 65 14.15 2.83 13.62
N PRO A 66 14.63 1.87 14.45
CA PRO A 66 16.06 1.59 14.61
C PRO A 66 16.75 1.22 13.30
N GLU A 67 18.02 1.59 13.17
CA GLU A 67 18.80 1.27 11.96
C GLU A 67 18.95 -0.24 11.74
N GLU A 68 18.91 -1.04 12.80
CA GLU A 68 18.86 -2.51 12.69
C GLU A 68 17.63 -2.97 11.90
N HIS A 69 16.43 -2.46 12.22
CA HIS A 69 15.21 -2.76 11.49
C HIS A 69 15.31 -2.28 10.04
N ARG A 70 15.85 -1.08 9.81
CA ARG A 70 16.02 -0.53 8.45
C ARG A 70 16.96 -1.41 7.61
N ARG A 71 18.08 -1.86 8.18
CA ARG A 71 19.02 -2.80 7.51
C ARG A 71 18.36 -4.14 7.21
N LEU A 72 17.59 -4.69 8.14
CA LEU A 72 16.83 -5.93 7.92
C LEU A 72 15.84 -5.78 6.75
N LEU A 73 15.13 -4.65 6.67
CA LEU A 73 14.21 -4.39 5.57
C LEU A 73 14.93 -4.27 4.22
N ARG A 74 16.06 -3.54 4.17
CA ARG A 74 16.89 -3.44 2.96
C ARG A 74 17.46 -4.79 2.56
N SER A 75 17.90 -5.62 3.51
CA SER A 75 18.42 -6.96 3.23
C SER A 75 17.34 -7.90 2.70
N GLN A 76 16.06 -7.63 2.99
CA GLN A 76 14.91 -8.32 2.42
C GLN A 76 14.43 -7.72 1.08
N GLY A 77 15.18 -6.79 0.50
CA GLY A 77 14.89 -6.17 -0.80
C GLY A 77 13.84 -5.06 -0.76
N CYS A 78 13.50 -4.54 0.42
CA CYS A 78 12.57 -3.42 0.54
C CYS A 78 13.25 -2.09 0.23
N ILE A 79 12.51 -1.16 -0.40
CA ILE A 79 12.93 0.22 -0.57
C ILE A 79 12.53 1.00 0.68
N VAL A 80 13.48 1.30 1.56
CA VAL A 80 13.22 2.04 2.81
C VAL A 80 13.25 3.55 2.55
N ARG A 81 12.16 4.24 2.86
CA ARG A 81 12.01 5.70 2.72
C ARG A 81 11.70 6.33 4.06
N GLN A 82 12.58 7.19 4.56
CA GLN A 82 12.26 7.96 5.75
C GLN A 82 11.25 9.06 5.43
N ILE A 83 10.27 9.24 6.31
CA ILE A 83 9.28 10.32 6.24
C ILE A 83 9.27 11.13 7.53
N GLU A 84 8.93 12.41 7.40
CA GLU A 84 8.79 13.33 8.54
C GLU A 84 7.45 13.11 9.26
N PRO A 85 7.45 12.97 10.61
CA PRO A 85 6.21 12.84 11.36
C PRO A 85 5.23 13.99 11.10
N VAL A 86 3.93 13.72 11.23
CA VAL A 86 2.87 14.72 11.15
C VAL A 86 2.30 14.94 12.54
N TYR A 87 2.62 16.08 13.13
CA TYR A 87 2.07 16.52 14.41
C TYR A 87 0.80 17.36 14.18
N PRO A 88 -0.26 17.17 14.99
CA PRO A 88 -1.40 18.07 14.94
C PRO A 88 -0.99 19.48 15.40
N PRO A 89 -1.65 20.55 14.91
CA PRO A 89 -1.38 21.92 15.35
C PRO A 89 -1.68 22.07 16.85
N GLU A 90 -0.85 22.84 17.57
CA GLU A 90 -0.96 23.05 19.02
C GLU A 90 -2.34 23.57 19.47
N ASN A 91 -3.06 24.29 18.61
CA ASN A 91 -4.29 25.02 18.94
C ASN A 91 -5.59 24.41 18.37
N GLN A 92 -5.57 23.17 17.85
CA GLN A 92 -6.75 22.52 17.26
C GLN A 92 -6.99 21.12 17.85
N THR A 93 -7.56 21.05 19.05
CA THR A 93 -7.71 19.79 19.82
C THR A 93 -9.10 19.16 19.75
N ARG A 94 -10.06 19.73 19.00
CA ARG A 94 -11.44 19.17 18.97
C ARG A 94 -11.51 17.82 18.25
N PHE A 95 -10.73 17.63 17.18
CA PHE A 95 -10.74 16.43 16.35
C PHE A 95 -9.35 15.86 16.05
N ALA A 96 -8.29 16.62 16.31
CA ALA A 96 -6.92 16.16 16.12
C ALA A 96 -6.29 15.86 17.47
N MET A 97 -5.88 14.61 17.70
CA MET A 97 -5.31 14.18 18.98
C MET A 97 -3.82 13.87 18.81
N ALA A 98 -3.00 14.38 19.71
CA ALA A 98 -1.54 14.20 19.67
C ALA A 98 -1.11 12.73 19.69
N TYR A 99 -1.90 11.82 20.26
CA TYR A 99 -1.59 10.39 20.25
C TYR A 99 -1.78 9.71 18.88
N TYR A 100 -2.43 10.37 17.90
CA TYR A 100 -2.61 9.87 16.53
C TYR A 100 -1.48 10.32 15.58
N VAL A 101 -0.36 10.85 16.07
CA VAL A 101 0.80 11.25 15.23
C VAL A 101 1.23 10.14 14.27
N ILE A 102 1.25 8.89 14.75
CA ILE A 102 1.57 7.71 13.92
C ILE A 102 0.58 7.59 12.75
N ASN A 103 -0.71 7.74 13.01
CA ASN A 103 -1.78 7.67 12.01
C ASN A 103 -1.69 8.82 11.00
N TYR A 104 -1.50 10.06 11.48
CA TYR A 104 -1.36 11.22 10.60
C TYR A 104 -0.11 11.13 9.73
N SER A 105 0.97 10.54 10.26
CA SER A 105 2.21 10.38 9.51
C SER A 105 2.07 9.45 8.32
N LYS A 106 1.12 8.49 8.32
CA LYS A 106 0.79 7.69 7.13
C LYS A 106 0.41 8.55 5.92
N LEU A 107 -0.14 9.74 6.14
CA LEU A 107 -0.50 10.66 5.06
C LEU A 107 0.71 11.15 4.25
N ARG A 108 1.94 11.06 4.79
CA ARG A 108 3.17 11.40 4.05
C ARG A 108 3.43 10.49 2.87
N ILE A 109 2.81 9.32 2.81
CA ILE A 109 2.91 8.40 1.67
C ILE A 109 2.43 9.06 0.38
N TRP A 110 1.46 9.99 0.45
CA TRP A 110 1.02 10.77 -0.73
C TRP A 110 2.12 11.65 -1.33
N ASN A 111 3.23 11.89 -0.63
CA ASN A 111 4.37 12.65 -1.16
C ASN A 111 5.33 11.79 -2.01
N PHE A 112 5.10 10.48 -2.12
CA PHE A 112 5.89 9.61 -3.01
C PHE A 112 5.48 9.79 -4.47
N VAL A 113 5.64 11.02 -4.97
CA VAL A 113 5.23 11.47 -6.31
C VAL A 113 6.10 10.89 -7.43
N GLU A 114 7.14 10.11 -7.10
CA GLU A 114 7.85 9.31 -8.08
C GLU A 114 7.04 8.10 -8.58
N PHE A 115 5.97 7.69 -7.89
CA PHE A 115 5.08 6.61 -8.30
C PHE A 115 3.79 7.16 -8.90
N ASP A 116 3.38 6.61 -10.04
CA ASP A 116 2.12 6.91 -10.70
C ASP A 116 0.93 6.24 -10.00
N LYS A 117 1.16 5.09 -9.35
CA LYS A 117 0.14 4.35 -8.60
C LYS A 117 0.75 3.54 -7.48
N MET A 118 0.11 3.59 -6.32
CA MET A 118 0.52 2.87 -5.12
C MET A 118 -0.63 2.05 -4.56
N VAL A 119 -0.31 0.85 -4.06
CA VAL A 119 -1.24 0.04 -3.25
C VAL A 119 -0.71 0.00 -1.83
N TYR A 120 -1.44 0.60 -0.89
CA TYR A 120 -1.05 0.59 0.51
C TYR A 120 -1.49 -0.70 1.20
N LEU A 121 -0.59 -1.31 1.97
CA LEU A 121 -0.83 -2.49 2.80
C LEU A 121 -0.26 -2.22 4.19
N ASP A 122 -1.05 -2.42 5.25
CA ASP A 122 -0.52 -2.34 6.61
C ASP A 122 0.50 -3.46 6.89
N ALA A 123 1.41 -3.24 7.84
CA ALA A 123 2.46 -4.19 8.20
C ALA A 123 1.94 -5.50 8.81
N ASP A 124 0.65 -5.56 9.17
CA ASP A 124 -0.06 -6.72 9.71
C ASP A 124 -0.95 -7.40 8.66
N ILE A 125 -0.65 -7.19 7.38
CA ILE A 125 -1.26 -7.87 6.25
C ILE A 125 -0.36 -9.00 5.74
N GLN A 126 -0.98 -10.09 5.29
CA GLN A 126 -0.29 -11.13 4.52
C GLN A 126 -0.94 -11.34 3.15
N VAL A 127 -0.09 -11.50 2.14
CA VAL A 127 -0.47 -11.78 0.75
C VAL A 127 -0.33 -13.27 0.48
N TYR A 128 -1.39 -13.87 -0.04
CA TYR A 128 -1.51 -15.30 -0.36
C TYR A 128 -1.74 -15.58 -1.85
N ASP A 129 -2.24 -14.61 -2.60
CA ASP A 129 -2.35 -14.67 -4.06
C ASP A 129 -1.96 -13.32 -4.69
N ASN A 130 -1.58 -13.34 -5.96
CA ASN A 130 -1.11 -12.16 -6.69
C ASN A 130 -2.27 -11.16 -6.86
N MET A 131 -1.99 -9.88 -6.66
CA MET A 131 -2.95 -8.76 -6.74
C MET A 131 -2.42 -7.60 -7.58
N ASP A 132 -1.50 -7.89 -8.50
CA ASP A 132 -0.87 -6.90 -9.39
C ASP A 132 -1.90 -6.21 -10.30
N GLU A 133 -3.04 -6.86 -10.57
CA GLU A 133 -4.16 -6.28 -11.32
C GLU A 133 -4.78 -5.05 -10.64
N LEU A 134 -4.55 -4.84 -9.33
CA LEU A 134 -4.97 -3.61 -8.64
C LEU A 134 -4.31 -2.36 -9.26
N PHE A 135 -3.12 -2.51 -9.86
CA PHE A 135 -2.46 -1.40 -10.54
C PHE A 135 -3.07 -1.05 -11.90
N ASP A 136 -3.95 -1.90 -12.44
CA ASP A 136 -4.63 -1.67 -13.71
C ASP A 136 -6.02 -1.03 -13.54
N LEU A 137 -6.46 -0.84 -12.28
CA LEU A 137 -7.65 -0.07 -11.96
C LEU A 137 -7.53 1.37 -12.50
N PRO A 138 -8.63 2.00 -12.97
CA PRO A 138 -8.58 3.37 -13.50
C PRO A 138 -7.98 4.40 -12.55
N ASP A 139 -7.25 5.37 -13.09
CA ASP A 139 -6.66 6.46 -12.30
C ASP A 139 -7.74 7.41 -11.74
N GLY A 140 -7.36 8.24 -10.77
CA GLY A 140 -8.25 9.25 -10.17
C GLY A 140 -9.30 8.69 -9.20
N GLY A 141 -9.24 7.40 -8.87
CA GLY A 141 -10.05 6.77 -7.82
C GLY A 141 -9.24 6.39 -6.59
N PHE A 142 -9.90 6.35 -5.44
CA PHE A 142 -9.44 5.76 -4.19
C PHE A 142 -10.16 4.42 -3.99
N TYR A 143 -9.43 3.32 -4.17
CA TYR A 143 -9.98 1.98 -4.12
C TYR A 143 -9.69 1.35 -2.76
N ALA A 144 -10.73 0.83 -2.09
CA ALA A 144 -10.56 0.16 -0.82
C ALA A 144 -11.69 -0.84 -0.56
N VAL A 145 -11.41 -1.85 0.26
CA VAL A 145 -12.43 -2.79 0.74
C VAL A 145 -13.28 -2.10 1.79
N MET A 146 -14.59 -2.33 1.76
CA MET A 146 -15.52 -1.86 2.79
C MET A 146 -15.29 -2.62 4.10
N ASP A 147 -15.20 -1.90 5.22
CA ASP A 147 -15.07 -2.51 6.53
C ASP A 147 -16.42 -3.07 7.05
N CYS A 148 -16.36 -3.93 8.06
CA CYS A 148 -17.52 -4.50 8.73
C CYS A 148 -18.05 -3.56 9.83
N PHE A 149 -19.14 -2.85 9.54
CA PHE A 149 -19.80 -1.92 10.46
C PHE A 149 -20.69 -2.58 11.54
N CYS A 150 -20.53 -3.88 11.81
CA CYS A 150 -21.42 -4.63 12.71
C CYS A 150 -21.13 -4.45 14.20
N GLU A 151 -20.25 -3.52 14.56
CA GLU A 151 -19.91 -3.22 15.95
C GLU A 151 -21.03 -2.40 16.62
N LYS A 152 -21.46 -2.86 17.82
CA LYS A 152 -22.64 -2.34 18.54
C LYS A 152 -22.55 -0.85 18.91
N THR A 153 -21.36 -0.26 18.94
CA THR A 153 -21.16 1.17 19.20
C THR A 153 -21.51 2.05 18.00
N TRP A 154 -21.45 1.51 16.78
CA TRP A 154 -21.75 2.25 15.54
C TRP A 154 -23.22 2.17 15.15
N SER A 155 -23.97 1.17 15.65
CA SER A 155 -25.40 0.99 15.34
C SER A 155 -26.29 2.12 15.86
N HIS A 156 -25.81 2.97 16.78
CA HIS A 156 -26.55 4.09 17.35
C HIS A 156 -26.03 5.47 16.92
N THR A 157 -24.99 5.53 16.06
CA THR A 157 -24.28 6.78 15.74
C THR A 157 -24.26 7.04 14.23
N LEU A 158 -25.37 6.79 13.53
CA LEU A 158 -25.52 7.33 12.18
C LEU A 158 -25.80 8.84 12.29
N GLN A 159 -24.75 9.64 12.39
CA GLN A 159 -24.87 11.08 12.20
C GLN A 159 -24.84 11.37 10.72
N VAL A 160 -25.99 11.73 10.15
CA VAL A 160 -26.06 12.31 8.80
C VAL A 160 -25.44 13.71 8.89
N THR A 161 -24.16 13.81 8.55
CA THR A 161 -23.49 15.09 8.36
C THR A 161 -23.70 15.55 6.92
N PRO A 162 -23.93 16.85 6.66
CA PRO A 162 -23.87 17.39 5.30
C PRO A 162 -22.51 17.02 4.70
N PRO A 163 -22.46 16.50 3.46
CA PRO A 163 -21.20 16.15 2.83
C PRO A 163 -20.29 17.39 2.81
N THR A 164 -19.06 17.22 3.24
CA THR A 164 -18.04 18.25 3.04
C THR A 164 -17.65 18.27 1.56
N PRO A 165 -17.04 19.34 1.03
CA PRO A 165 -16.56 19.37 -0.36
C PRO A 165 -15.58 18.24 -0.71
N PHE A 166 -15.00 17.58 0.30
CA PHE A 166 -14.18 16.37 0.16
C PHE A 166 -15.04 15.10 0.01
N ALA A 167 -16.17 15.01 0.71
CA ALA A 167 -17.11 13.89 0.64
C ALA A 167 -18.01 13.93 -0.60
N GLU A 168 -18.17 15.09 -1.25
CA GLU A 168 -18.90 15.25 -2.53
C GLU A 168 -18.12 14.72 -3.74
N GLN A 169 -16.85 14.36 -3.55
CA GLN A 169 -16.03 13.80 -4.62
C GLN A 169 -16.23 12.27 -4.58
N ASP A 170 -16.85 11.70 -5.63
CA ASP A 170 -17.03 10.24 -5.88
C ASP A 170 -15.66 9.53 -6.09
N ILE A 171 -14.73 9.74 -5.18
CA ILE A 171 -13.36 9.26 -5.24
C ILE A 171 -13.31 7.84 -4.70
N TYR A 172 -14.12 7.50 -3.70
CA TYR A 172 -14.15 6.16 -3.12
C TYR A 172 -14.81 5.14 -4.08
N LYS A 173 -14.08 4.07 -4.39
CA LYS A 173 -14.55 2.97 -5.24
C LYS A 173 -14.33 1.64 -4.50
N PRO A 174 -15.39 0.95 -4.06
CA PRO A 174 -15.25 -0.28 -3.30
C PRO A 174 -14.62 -1.38 -4.16
N ILE A 175 -13.70 -2.16 -3.57
CA ILE A 175 -13.15 -3.38 -4.16
C ILE A 175 -13.56 -4.62 -3.35
N PRO A 176 -13.54 -5.83 -3.95
CA PRO A 176 -13.97 -7.06 -3.28
C PRO A 176 -13.21 -7.38 -1.98
N LEU A 177 -13.90 -8.01 -1.03
CA LEU A 177 -13.36 -8.43 0.28
C LEU A 177 -12.06 -9.24 0.19
N VAL A 178 -11.88 -10.01 -0.89
CA VAL A 178 -10.70 -10.87 -1.08
C VAL A 178 -9.37 -10.11 -1.11
N TYR A 179 -9.38 -8.80 -1.37
CA TYR A 179 -8.20 -7.94 -1.38
C TYR A 179 -7.85 -7.36 0.01
N ASN A 180 -8.70 -7.55 1.01
CA ASN A 180 -8.43 -7.14 2.39
C ASN A 180 -9.39 -7.86 3.35
N LEU A 181 -9.21 -9.16 3.57
CA LEU A 181 -10.04 -9.90 4.53
C LEU A 181 -9.64 -9.52 5.96
N VAL A 182 -10.44 -8.66 6.59
CA VAL A 182 -10.41 -8.44 8.04
C VAL A 182 -10.89 -9.71 8.74
N LEU A 183 -10.09 -10.26 9.67
CA LEU A 183 -10.38 -11.54 10.33
C LEU A 183 -11.77 -11.58 10.99
N ALA A 184 -12.28 -10.45 11.48
CA ALA A 184 -13.60 -10.37 12.10
C ALA A 184 -14.75 -10.84 11.19
N MET A 185 -14.56 -10.81 9.87
CA MET A 185 -15.53 -11.34 8.92
C MET A 185 -15.76 -12.85 9.10
N LEU A 186 -14.78 -13.61 9.59
CA LEU A 186 -14.89 -15.06 9.80
C LEU A 186 -15.91 -15.46 10.87
N TRP A 187 -16.21 -14.57 11.82
CA TRP A 187 -17.19 -14.84 12.88
C TRP A 187 -18.37 -13.88 12.88
N ARG A 188 -18.28 -12.73 12.20
CA ARG A 188 -19.42 -11.81 12.02
C ARG A 188 -20.25 -12.15 10.78
N HIS A 189 -19.59 -12.53 9.69
CA HIS A 189 -20.21 -12.80 8.38
C HIS A 189 -19.55 -13.98 7.66
N PRO A 190 -19.49 -15.17 8.28
CA PRO A 190 -18.86 -16.35 7.66
C PRO A 190 -19.48 -16.70 6.30
N GLU A 191 -20.76 -16.38 6.08
CA GLU A 191 -21.48 -16.58 4.82
C GLU A 191 -20.90 -15.78 3.64
N ASN A 192 -20.16 -14.70 3.93
CA ASN A 192 -19.55 -13.82 2.93
C ASN A 192 -18.07 -14.11 2.70
N VAL A 193 -17.50 -15.14 3.35
CA VAL A 193 -16.08 -15.47 3.26
C VAL A 193 -15.87 -16.82 2.61
N ASP A 194 -15.28 -16.79 1.42
CA ASP A 194 -14.70 -17.96 0.75
C ASP A 194 -13.18 -17.89 0.88
N LEU A 195 -12.63 -18.58 1.88
CA LEU A 195 -11.20 -18.51 2.22
C LEU A 195 -10.26 -18.95 1.09
N ASP A 196 -10.73 -19.78 0.16
CA ASP A 196 -9.92 -20.26 -0.96
C ASP A 196 -9.74 -19.18 -2.04
N LYS A 197 -10.61 -18.17 -2.06
CA LYS A 197 -10.52 -17.01 -2.98
C LYS A 197 -9.81 -15.80 -2.38
N VAL A 198 -9.51 -15.83 -1.08
CA VAL A 198 -8.92 -14.69 -0.37
C VAL A 198 -7.47 -14.51 -0.80
N LYS A 199 -7.15 -13.34 -1.34
CA LYS A 199 -5.79 -12.98 -1.76
C LYS A 199 -4.98 -12.36 -0.63
N VAL A 200 -5.64 -11.63 0.26
CA VAL A 200 -5.00 -10.81 1.30
C VAL A 200 -5.76 -10.95 2.60
N VAL A 201 -5.04 -11.20 3.70
CA VAL A 201 -5.60 -11.31 5.05
C VAL A 201 -5.03 -10.22 5.94
N HIS A 202 -5.90 -9.52 6.68
CA HIS A 202 -5.53 -8.46 7.62
C HIS A 202 -5.69 -8.92 9.06
N TYR A 203 -4.55 -9.10 9.74
CA TYR A 203 -4.49 -9.53 11.13
C TYR A 203 -4.71 -8.36 12.10
N CYS A 204 -5.78 -7.57 11.90
CA CYS A 204 -6.05 -6.37 12.69
C CYS A 204 -6.76 -6.64 14.02
N ALA A 205 -7.36 -7.82 14.21
CA ALA A 205 -8.02 -8.19 15.46
C ALA A 205 -7.02 -8.33 16.63
N ALA A 206 -7.46 -8.03 17.86
CA ALA A 206 -6.64 -8.23 19.05
C ALA A 206 -6.20 -9.69 19.18
N GLY A 207 -4.93 -9.93 19.52
CA GLY A 207 -4.34 -11.27 19.60
C GLY A 207 -4.03 -11.94 18.26
N SER A 208 -4.47 -11.38 17.13
CA SER A 208 -4.35 -12.05 15.84
C SER A 208 -3.00 -11.90 15.14
N LYS A 209 -2.14 -10.96 15.57
CA LYS A 209 -0.80 -10.79 14.99
C LYS A 209 -0.04 -12.11 15.06
N PRO A 210 0.35 -12.73 13.93
CA PRO A 210 0.92 -14.08 13.94
C PRO A 210 2.17 -14.23 14.81
N TRP A 211 3.00 -13.17 14.91
CA TRP A 211 4.20 -13.13 15.75
C TRP A 211 3.95 -12.89 17.25
N ARG A 212 2.72 -12.59 17.65
CA ARG A 212 2.27 -12.47 19.05
C ARG A 212 1.13 -13.43 19.39
N TYR A 213 0.79 -14.34 18.48
CA TYR A 213 -0.39 -15.16 18.61
C TYR A 213 -0.27 -16.11 19.81
N THR A 214 -1.22 -16.02 20.74
CA THR A 214 -1.28 -16.89 21.92
C THR A 214 -2.47 -17.84 21.90
N GLY A 215 -3.48 -17.57 21.07
CA GLY A 215 -4.74 -18.31 21.04
C GLY A 215 -5.70 -18.01 22.20
N LYS A 216 -5.40 -17.02 23.07
CA LYS A 216 -6.18 -16.74 24.28
C LYS A 216 -7.19 -15.61 24.12
N GLU A 217 -6.93 -14.69 23.20
CA GLU A 217 -7.82 -13.57 22.90
C GLU A 217 -9.10 -14.05 22.21
N GLU A 218 -10.14 -13.20 22.22
CA GLU A 218 -11.46 -13.54 21.70
C GLU A 218 -11.40 -14.01 20.24
N ASN A 219 -12.04 -15.15 19.95
CA ASN A 219 -12.09 -15.81 18.64
C ASN A 219 -10.74 -16.36 18.15
N MET A 220 -9.66 -16.25 18.94
CA MET A 220 -8.35 -16.76 18.53
C MET A 220 -8.25 -18.28 18.66
N GLU A 221 -9.15 -18.92 19.41
CA GLU A 221 -9.21 -20.38 19.56
C GLU A 221 -9.71 -21.13 18.32
N ARG A 222 -10.25 -20.41 17.33
CA ARG A 222 -10.85 -20.98 16.12
C ARG A 222 -9.81 -21.66 15.21
N GLU A 223 -10.24 -22.72 14.54
CA GLU A 223 -9.38 -23.51 13.65
C GLU A 223 -8.98 -22.77 12.37
N ASP A 224 -9.87 -21.95 11.82
CA ASP A 224 -9.56 -21.10 10.66
C ASP A 224 -8.47 -20.06 11.00
N ILE A 225 -8.51 -19.47 12.19
CA ILE A 225 -7.48 -18.55 12.68
C ILE A 225 -6.14 -19.28 12.90
N LYS A 226 -6.14 -20.44 13.57
CA LYS A 226 -4.92 -21.26 13.74
C LYS A 226 -4.30 -21.61 12.39
N MET A 227 -5.12 -22.00 11.42
CA MET A 227 -4.67 -22.28 10.06
C MET A 227 -4.04 -21.05 9.41
N LEU A 228 -4.68 -19.87 9.50
CA LEU A 228 -4.14 -18.63 8.93
C LEU A 228 -2.84 -18.18 9.61
N VAL A 229 -2.72 -18.33 10.93
CA VAL A 229 -1.47 -18.06 11.66
C VAL A 229 -0.38 -19.03 11.22
N LYS A 230 -0.70 -20.32 11.05
CA LYS A 230 0.24 -21.31 10.50
C LYS A 230 0.68 -20.93 9.08
N LYS A 231 -0.26 -20.61 8.19
CA LYS A 231 0.05 -20.17 6.82
C LYS A 231 0.96 -18.93 6.79
N TRP A 232 0.80 -18.01 7.74
CA TRP A 232 1.69 -16.86 7.89
C TRP A 232 3.11 -17.29 8.24
N TRP A 233 3.28 -18.16 9.23
CA TRP A 233 4.58 -18.69 9.62
C TRP A 233 5.24 -19.54 8.53
N ASP A 234 4.44 -20.28 7.76
CA ASP A 234 4.91 -21.03 6.59
C ASP A 234 5.52 -20.08 5.54
N VAL A 235 5.03 -18.84 5.40
CA VAL A 235 5.65 -17.83 4.53
C VAL A 235 6.87 -17.18 5.19
N TYR A 236 6.75 -16.79 6.45
CA TYR A 236 7.81 -16.08 7.16
C TYR A 236 9.08 -16.92 7.31
N ASN A 237 8.94 -18.21 7.63
CA ASN A 237 10.05 -19.14 7.85
C ASN A 237 10.60 -19.76 6.56
N ASP A 238 9.97 -19.51 5.40
CA ASP A 238 10.48 -20.03 4.13
C ASP A 238 11.72 -19.21 3.70
N GLU A 239 12.89 -19.83 3.84
CA GLU A 239 14.19 -19.26 3.44
C GLU A 239 14.34 -19.15 1.92
N SER A 240 13.59 -19.95 1.14
CA SER A 240 13.59 -19.84 -0.33
C SER A 240 13.03 -18.50 -0.79
N LEU A 241 12.22 -17.86 0.06
CA LEU A 241 11.68 -16.52 -0.11
C LEU A 241 12.61 -15.43 0.42
N ASP A 242 13.78 -15.71 0.98
CA ASP A 242 14.72 -14.64 1.33
C ASP A 242 15.26 -13.95 0.08
N TYR A 243 15.49 -12.63 0.19
CA TYR A 243 16.01 -11.85 -0.94
C TYR A 243 17.47 -12.23 -1.22
N LYS A 244 17.75 -12.56 -2.49
CA LYS A 244 19.08 -13.00 -2.95
C LYS A 244 19.84 -11.94 -3.75
N GLY A 245 19.21 -10.79 -3.99
CA GLY A 245 19.80 -9.71 -4.76
C GLY A 245 20.75 -8.84 -3.93
N PRO A 246 21.48 -7.92 -4.59
CA PRO A 246 22.32 -6.97 -3.90
C PRO A 246 21.49 -6.08 -2.96
N VAL A 247 21.95 -5.93 -1.73
CA VAL A 247 21.33 -5.04 -0.74
C VAL A 247 21.56 -3.59 -1.18
N VAL A 248 20.49 -2.89 -1.53
CA VAL A 248 20.58 -1.47 -1.93
C VAL A 248 20.69 -0.59 -0.67
N GLY A 249 21.71 0.28 -0.63
CA GLY A 249 21.89 1.28 0.43
C GLY A 249 20.89 2.44 0.30
N GLY A 250 20.57 3.13 1.41
CA GLY A 250 19.57 4.20 1.43
C GLY A 250 19.93 5.45 0.60
N ASP A 251 18.89 6.23 0.31
CA ASP A 251 18.72 7.56 -0.35
C ASP A 251 19.65 8.00 -1.51
N GLU A 252 20.95 7.72 -1.49
CA GLU A 252 21.87 8.07 -2.59
C GLU A 252 21.73 7.11 -3.79
N ASP A 253 21.19 5.91 -3.60
CA ASP A 253 21.09 4.87 -4.64
C ASP A 253 19.74 4.83 -5.38
N ALA A 254 18.80 5.75 -5.11
CA ALA A 254 17.61 5.89 -5.95
C ALA A 254 17.99 6.26 -7.40
N GLU A 255 19.10 6.98 -7.59
CA GLU A 255 19.75 7.20 -8.89
C GLU A 255 20.45 5.93 -9.43
N ARG A 256 21.02 5.11 -8.56
CA ARG A 256 21.78 3.92 -8.93
C ARG A 256 20.87 2.75 -9.32
N LEU A 257 19.66 2.68 -8.78
CA LEU A 257 18.58 1.81 -9.24
C LEU A 257 18.16 2.09 -10.69
N LYS A 258 18.48 3.27 -11.25
CA LYS A 258 18.27 3.53 -12.68
C LYS A 258 19.16 2.64 -13.55
N GLN A 259 20.38 2.29 -13.12
CA GLN A 259 21.33 1.57 -13.97
C GLN A 259 20.94 0.11 -14.23
N PRO A 260 20.57 -0.72 -13.23
CA PRO A 260 20.08 -2.08 -13.47
C PRO A 260 18.73 -2.09 -14.21
N LEU A 261 17.85 -1.13 -13.91
CA LEU A 261 16.55 -0.99 -14.57
C LEU A 261 16.72 -0.60 -16.06
N LEU A 262 17.64 0.31 -16.37
CA LEU A 262 17.99 0.70 -17.75
C LEU A 262 18.70 -0.43 -18.51
N ALA A 263 19.52 -1.25 -17.84
CA ALA A 263 20.16 -2.40 -18.45
C ALA A 263 19.13 -3.46 -18.88
N ALA A 264 18.14 -3.74 -18.01
CA ALA A 264 17.02 -4.63 -18.35
C ALA A 264 16.14 -4.08 -19.49
N LEU A 265 16.06 -2.75 -19.64
CA LEU A 265 15.35 -2.10 -20.75
C LEU A 265 16.17 -2.05 -22.05
N SER A 266 17.50 -2.04 -21.97
CA SER A 266 18.39 -2.04 -23.14
C SER A 266 18.41 -3.39 -23.85
N GLU A 267 18.14 -4.50 -23.15
CA GLU A 267 17.94 -5.82 -23.77
C GLU A 267 16.61 -5.90 -24.54
N ALA A 268 15.67 -4.97 -24.31
CA ALA A 268 14.35 -4.92 -24.94
C ALA A 268 14.27 -4.05 -26.22
N GLY A 269 15.39 -3.54 -26.74
CA GLY A 269 15.46 -2.88 -28.05
C GLY A 269 15.94 -1.43 -28.00
N THR A 270 16.87 -1.11 -28.90
CA THR A 270 17.68 0.10 -28.96
C THR A 270 16.87 1.38 -29.17
N VAL A 271 16.98 2.35 -28.26
CA VAL A 271 16.58 3.75 -28.51
C VAL A 271 17.69 4.69 -28.02
N HIS A 272 18.19 5.53 -28.93
CA HIS A 272 19.22 6.53 -28.64
C HIS A 272 18.66 7.67 -27.78
N PHE A 273 19.25 7.88 -26.61
CA PHE A 273 18.94 9.02 -25.74
C PHE A 273 19.85 10.21 -26.06
N ILE A 274 19.23 11.36 -26.37
CA ILE A 274 19.89 12.67 -26.42
C ILE A 274 19.73 13.31 -25.04
N THR A 275 20.84 13.71 -24.42
CA THR A 275 20.87 14.40 -23.12
C THR A 275 20.45 15.86 -23.26
N ALA A 276 19.59 16.32 -22.35
CA ALA A 276 19.22 17.73 -22.22
C ALA A 276 20.15 18.47 -21.23
N PRO A 277 20.34 19.79 -21.37
CA PRO A 277 21.33 20.54 -20.60
C PRO A 277 20.83 20.87 -19.18
N SER A 278 21.79 20.99 -18.25
CA SER A 278 21.59 21.35 -16.85
C SER A 278 21.23 22.82 -16.68
N ALA A 279 20.21 23.12 -15.88
CA ALA A 279 19.85 24.48 -15.49
C ALA A 279 20.34 24.76 -14.07
N ALA A 280 20.97 25.93 -13.92
CA ALA A 280 21.53 26.51 -12.71
C ALA A 280 20.47 26.94 -11.69
#